data_AF-X0Q8V5-F1
#
_entry.id   AF-X0Q8V5-F1
#
_cell.length_a   1.000
_cell.length_b   1.000
_cell.length_c   1.000
_cell.angle_alpha   90.00
_cell.angle_beta   90.00
_cell.angle_gamma   90.00
#
_symmetry.space_group_name_H-M   'P 1'
#
loop_
_entity.id
_entity.type
_entity.pdbx_description
1 polymer ?
#
loop_
_entity_poly.entity_id
_entity_poly.type
_entity_poly.pdbx_seq_one_letter_code
_entity_poly.pdbx_strand_id
1 'polypeptide(L)'
;MTACNNLQPAHQAQKHTQYNSHHQGADVVSNAKVIEIASFKLKPSISYDDFAVLDHSVEVNHVAKQKGFVSRESAMGENGEWVVVVHWETLADADASMTSFTKTPMAAEFMGSIDLKTMAMNRYTLVD
;
A
#
# COMPACT_ATOMS: atom_id res chain seq x y z
N MET A 1 0.14 -43.78 -27.56
CA MET A 1 1.29 -43.72 -26.63
C MET A 1 1.88 -42.33 -26.71
N THR A 2 1.94 -41.67 -25.55
CA THR A 2 2.92 -40.67 -25.12
C THR A 2 2.97 -39.28 -25.79
N ALA A 3 2.84 -38.28 -24.90
CA ALA A 3 2.94 -36.85 -25.07
C ALA A 3 4.37 -36.36 -25.35
N CYS A 4 4.51 -35.08 -25.74
CA CYS A 4 5.42 -34.15 -25.07
C CYS A 4 5.04 -32.70 -25.38
N ASN A 5 4.62 -31.99 -24.33
CA ASN A 5 4.57 -30.54 -24.21
C ASN A 5 5.97 -29.94 -24.38
N ASN A 6 6.04 -28.69 -24.84
CA ASN A 6 6.83 -27.64 -24.19
C ASN A 6 6.37 -26.26 -24.67
N LEU A 7 5.53 -25.62 -23.85
CA LEU A 7 5.20 -24.21 -23.92
C LEU A 7 6.33 -23.44 -23.22
N GLN A 8 6.92 -22.48 -23.92
CA GLN A 8 7.87 -21.52 -23.36
C GLN A 8 7.07 -20.34 -22.77
N PRO A 9 7.41 -19.82 -21.57
CA PRO A 9 6.71 -18.66 -21.03
C PRO A 9 7.17 -17.38 -21.75
N ALA A 10 6.21 -16.54 -22.15
CA ALA A 10 6.47 -15.19 -22.61
C ALA A 10 6.82 -14.30 -21.41
N HIS A 11 8.11 -13.99 -21.25
CA HIS A 11 8.55 -12.85 -20.43
C HIS A 11 8.09 -11.56 -21.12
N GLN A 12 7.11 -10.88 -20.54
CA GLN A 12 6.83 -9.49 -20.89
C GLN A 12 7.90 -8.60 -20.24
N ALA A 13 8.47 -7.73 -21.08
CA ALA A 13 9.59 -6.88 -20.77
C ALA A 13 9.29 -5.87 -19.65
N GLN A 14 10.18 -5.83 -18.66
CA GLN A 14 10.25 -4.76 -17.66
C GLN A 14 10.62 -3.45 -18.35
N LYS A 15 9.70 -2.47 -18.34
CA LYS A 15 10.06 -1.07 -18.54
C LYS A 15 10.50 -0.51 -17.20
N HIS A 16 11.81 -0.53 -16.94
CA HIS A 16 12.40 0.21 -15.84
C HIS A 16 12.23 1.71 -16.12
N THR A 17 11.31 2.35 -15.41
CA THR A 17 11.32 3.81 -15.26
C THR A 17 12.55 4.15 -14.42
N GLN A 18 13.58 4.71 -15.06
CA GLN A 18 14.72 5.33 -14.39
C GLN A 18 14.19 6.51 -13.56
N TYR A 19 14.22 6.37 -12.23
CA TYR A 19 13.93 7.45 -11.30
C TYR A 19 15.15 8.37 -11.21
N ASN A 20 15.10 9.50 -11.93
CA ASN A 20 16.10 10.56 -11.81
C ASN A 20 16.07 11.13 -10.38
N SER A 21 17.08 10.76 -9.60
CA SER A 21 17.25 11.20 -8.22
C SER A 21 17.88 12.60 -8.21
N HIS A 22 17.06 13.64 -8.35
CA HIS A 22 17.41 14.94 -7.80
C HIS A 22 16.94 14.97 -6.34
N HIS A 23 17.91 14.93 -5.43
CA HIS A 23 17.74 14.97 -3.98
C HIS A 23 16.73 16.05 -3.51
N GLN A 24 15.49 15.64 -3.25
CA GLN A 24 14.52 16.35 -2.39
C GLN A 24 13.62 15.38 -1.60
N GLY A 25 14.10 14.16 -1.31
CA GLY A 25 13.35 13.15 -0.52
C GLY A 25 13.73 13.10 0.97
N ALA A 26 14.78 13.81 1.39
CA ALA A 26 15.31 13.70 2.75
C ALA A 26 14.55 14.57 3.77
N ASP A 27 13.89 15.65 3.33
CA ASP A 27 13.36 16.66 4.24
C ASP A 27 11.92 16.38 4.71
N VAL A 28 11.15 15.53 4.02
CA VAL A 28 9.75 15.23 4.42
C VAL A 28 9.71 14.16 5.52
N VAL A 29 10.67 13.22 5.52
CA VAL A 29 10.76 12.14 6.52
C VAL A 29 11.27 12.65 7.87
N SER A 30 11.82 13.87 7.95
CA SER A 30 12.50 14.38 9.17
C SER A 30 11.60 14.51 10.40
N ASN A 31 10.27 14.49 10.23
CA ASN A 31 9.30 14.55 11.33
C ASN A 31 8.59 13.21 11.61
N ALA A 32 8.75 12.22 10.72
CA ALA A 32 8.14 10.92 10.95
C ALA A 32 8.81 10.24 12.14
N LYS A 33 8.03 9.58 12.99
CA LYS A 33 8.53 8.72 14.07
C LYS A 33 7.95 7.33 14.01
N VAL A 34 6.91 7.11 13.20
CA VAL A 34 6.22 5.84 13.07
C VAL A 34 6.10 5.46 11.60
N ILE A 35 6.48 4.23 11.29
CA ILE A 35 6.16 3.55 10.03
C ILE A 35 5.02 2.59 10.30
N GLU A 36 3.91 2.76 9.61
CA GLU A 36 2.79 1.82 9.55
C GLU A 36 2.84 1.06 8.22
N ILE A 37 2.79 -0.27 8.28
CA ILE A 37 2.80 -1.14 7.10
C ILE A 37 1.57 -2.03 7.16
N ALA A 38 0.68 -1.86 6.20
CA ALA A 38 -0.43 -2.78 5.93
C ALA A 38 -0.09 -3.63 4.70
N SER A 39 -0.16 -4.94 4.81
CA SER A 39 -0.05 -5.85 3.67
C SER A 39 -1.25 -6.79 3.61
N PHE A 40 -1.70 -7.11 2.41
CA PHE A 40 -2.84 -7.99 2.17
C PHE A 40 -2.86 -8.45 0.71
N LYS A 41 -3.58 -9.53 0.42
CA LYS A 41 -3.91 -9.92 -0.95
C LYS A 41 -5.26 -9.33 -1.35
N LEU A 42 -5.39 -9.01 -2.63
CA LEU A 42 -6.69 -8.66 -3.21
C LEU A 42 -7.54 -9.92 -3.39
N LYS A 43 -8.87 -9.76 -3.36
CA LYS A 43 -9.75 -10.87 -3.76
C LYS A 43 -9.51 -11.22 -5.23
N PRO A 44 -9.66 -12.49 -5.65
CA PRO A 44 -9.35 -12.91 -7.02
C PRO A 44 -10.11 -12.18 -8.14
N SER A 45 -11.26 -11.58 -7.82
CA SER A 45 -12.10 -10.83 -8.76
C SER A 45 -11.71 -9.35 -8.90
N ILE A 46 -10.70 -8.87 -8.18
CA ILE A 46 -10.29 -7.47 -8.15
C ILE A 46 -9.03 -7.30 -8.98
N SER A 47 -9.07 -6.36 -9.93
CA SER A 47 -7.89 -5.94 -10.71
C SER A 47 -6.98 -5.06 -9.87
N TYR A 48 -5.66 -5.20 -10.06
CA TYR A 48 -4.68 -4.31 -9.43
C TYR A 48 -4.83 -2.86 -9.89
N ASP A 49 -5.17 -2.63 -11.16
CA ASP A 49 -5.34 -1.28 -11.69
C ASP A 49 -6.57 -0.60 -11.07
N ASP A 50 -7.68 -1.33 -10.94
CA ASP A 50 -8.90 -0.81 -10.29
C ASP A 50 -8.65 -0.57 -8.80
N PHE A 51 -7.93 -1.47 -8.14
CA PHE A 51 -7.57 -1.30 -6.75
C PHE A 51 -6.62 -0.13 -6.54
N ALA A 52 -5.67 0.12 -7.45
CA ALA A 52 -4.77 1.28 -7.37
C ALA A 52 -5.55 2.60 -7.38
N VAL A 53 -6.63 2.69 -8.16
CA VAL A 53 -7.52 3.87 -8.18
C VAL A 53 -8.27 4.03 -6.85
N LEU A 54 -8.81 2.93 -6.31
CA LEU A 54 -9.48 2.92 -5.00
C LEU A 54 -8.51 3.32 -3.88
N ASP A 55 -7.33 2.72 -3.87
CA ASP A 55 -6.27 2.96 -2.88
C ASP A 55 -5.80 4.41 -2.89
N HIS A 56 -5.56 4.98 -4.07
CA HIS A 56 -5.22 6.38 -4.21
C HIS A 56 -6.36 7.32 -3.77
N SER A 57 -7.61 6.93 -4.03
CA SER A 57 -8.76 7.68 -3.52
C SER A 57 -8.78 7.69 -1.98
N VAL A 58 -8.52 6.54 -1.33
CA VAL A 58 -8.43 6.43 0.14
C VAL A 58 -7.35 7.37 0.69
N GLU A 59 -6.20 7.44 0.04
CA GLU A 59 -5.14 8.39 0.39
C GLU A 59 -5.62 9.85 0.32
N VAL A 60 -6.00 10.30 -0.87
CA VAL A 60 -6.29 11.72 -1.13
C VAL A 60 -7.51 12.19 -0.36
N ASN A 61 -8.52 11.34 -0.23
CA ASN A 61 -9.79 11.73 0.36
C ASN A 61 -9.84 11.53 1.87
N HIS A 62 -8.96 10.70 2.44
CA HIS A 62 -8.97 10.40 3.88
C HIS A 62 -7.59 10.47 4.54
N VAL A 63 -6.66 9.57 4.20
CA VAL A 63 -5.43 9.36 4.99
C VAL A 63 -4.54 10.59 5.00
N ALA A 64 -4.34 11.23 3.84
CA ALA A 64 -3.51 12.43 3.70
C ALA A 64 -4.05 13.66 4.44
N LYS A 65 -5.30 13.60 4.93
CA LYS A 65 -5.96 14.68 5.68
C LYS A 65 -5.93 14.47 7.19
N GLN A 66 -5.41 13.32 7.66
CA GLN A 66 -5.34 13.04 9.08
C GLN A 66 -4.21 13.83 9.74
N LYS A 67 -4.42 14.18 11.01
CA LYS A 67 -3.36 14.78 11.83
C LYS A 67 -2.14 13.87 11.84
N GLY A 68 -0.95 14.45 11.79
CA GLY A 68 0.31 13.72 11.88
C GLY A 68 0.67 12.88 10.65
N PHE A 69 -0.07 12.99 9.55
CA PHE A 69 0.30 12.38 8.28
C PHE A 69 1.60 13.00 7.75
N VAL A 70 2.58 12.17 7.38
CA VAL A 70 3.84 12.61 6.77
C VAL A 70 3.92 12.21 5.31
N SER A 71 3.76 10.93 5.01
CA SER A 71 3.72 10.42 3.64
C SER A 71 3.00 9.07 3.57
N ARG A 72 2.65 8.67 2.35
CA ARG A 72 2.12 7.34 2.06
C ARG A 72 2.60 6.87 0.70
N GLU A 73 2.89 5.59 0.62
CA GLU A 73 3.16 4.91 -0.63
C GLU A 73 2.47 3.53 -0.64
N SER A 74 2.14 3.07 -1.85
CA SER A 74 1.56 1.75 -2.07
C SER A 74 2.30 1.02 -3.19
N ALA A 75 2.41 -0.29 -3.09
CA ALA A 75 3.05 -1.12 -4.09
C ALA A 75 2.44 -2.51 -4.19
N MET A 76 2.60 -3.11 -5.37
CA MET A 76 2.31 -4.53 -5.59
C MET A 76 3.58 -5.34 -5.36
N GLY A 77 3.50 -6.36 -4.50
CA GLY A 77 4.57 -7.32 -4.24
C GLY A 77 4.57 -8.48 -5.24
N GLU A 78 5.70 -9.17 -5.35
CA GLU A 78 5.93 -10.27 -6.31
C GLU A 78 4.97 -11.46 -6.11
N ASN A 79 4.45 -11.64 -4.90
CA ASN A 79 3.54 -12.74 -4.55
C ASN A 79 2.05 -12.39 -4.66
N GLY A 80 1.74 -11.30 -5.36
CA GLY A 80 0.37 -10.79 -5.49
C GLY A 80 -0.17 -10.18 -4.19
N GLU A 81 0.72 -9.61 -3.39
CA GLU A 81 0.38 -8.83 -2.21
C GLU A 81 0.29 -7.36 -2.62
N TRP A 82 -0.58 -6.60 -1.97
CA TRP A 82 -0.55 -5.16 -1.96
C TRP A 82 0.01 -4.70 -0.62
N VAL A 83 0.94 -3.75 -0.64
CA VAL A 83 1.47 -3.11 0.55
C VAL A 83 1.11 -1.63 0.52
N VAL A 84 0.71 -1.12 1.69
CA VAL A 84 0.56 0.30 1.98
C VAL A 84 1.53 0.62 3.10
N VAL A 85 2.39 1.60 2.87
CA VAL A 85 3.29 2.14 3.88
C VAL A 85 2.86 3.58 4.17
N VAL A 86 2.68 3.90 5.44
CA VAL A 86 2.32 5.25 5.89
C VAL A 86 3.30 5.70 6.96
N HIS A 87 3.82 6.92 6.80
CA HIS A 87 4.68 7.55 7.78
C HIS A 87 3.85 8.55 8.58
N TRP A 88 3.97 8.43 9.90
CA TRP A 88 3.23 9.25 10.86
C TRP A 88 4.18 9.95 11.83
N GLU A 89 3.79 11.14 12.28
CA GLU A 89 4.49 11.86 13.36
C GLU A 89 4.41 11.10 14.69
N THR A 90 3.27 10.46 14.99
CA THR A 90 3.07 9.71 16.24
C THR A 90 2.22 8.45 16.06
N LEU A 91 2.33 7.51 17.00
CA LEU A 91 1.48 6.32 17.04
C LEU A 91 0.01 6.67 17.28
N ALA A 92 -0.25 7.70 18.08
CA ALA A 92 -1.62 8.15 18.38
C ALA A 92 -2.33 8.72 17.13
N ASP A 93 -1.60 9.41 16.26
CA ASP A 93 -2.11 9.90 14.98
C ASP A 93 -2.47 8.74 14.04
N ALA A 94 -1.63 7.71 13.97
CA ALA A 94 -1.91 6.48 13.21
C ALA A 94 -3.17 5.74 13.73
N ASP A 95 -3.33 5.63 15.06
CA ASP A 95 -4.52 5.04 15.68
C ASP A 95 -5.79 5.84 15.40
N ALA A 96 -5.71 7.16 15.50
CA ALA A 96 -6.82 8.05 15.21
C ALA A 96 -7.24 7.94 13.74
N SER A 97 -6.28 7.88 12.82
CA SER A 97 -6.51 7.69 11.37
C SER A 97 -7.27 6.39 11.08
N MET A 98 -6.80 5.24 11.60
CA MET A 98 -7.49 3.96 11.42
C MET A 98 -8.91 3.98 12.02
N THR A 99 -9.06 4.58 13.20
CA THR A 99 -10.38 4.72 13.85
C THR A 99 -11.33 5.58 13.02
N SER A 100 -10.85 6.67 12.42
CA SER A 100 -11.66 7.50 11.54
C SER A 100 -11.98 6.82 10.21
N PHE A 101 -11.04 6.06 9.66
CA PHE A 101 -11.18 5.40 8.37
C PHE A 101 -12.35 4.41 8.38
N THR A 102 -12.46 3.60 9.43
CA THR A 102 -13.55 2.61 9.58
C THR A 102 -14.96 3.21 9.60
N LYS A 103 -15.08 4.53 9.82
CA LYS A 103 -16.36 5.26 9.82
C LYS A 103 -16.69 5.86 8.45
N THR A 104 -15.77 5.76 7.49
CA THR A 104 -15.98 6.26 6.12
C THR A 104 -16.68 5.21 5.27
N PRO A 105 -17.51 5.63 4.29
CA PRO A 105 -18.06 4.70 3.29
C PRO A 105 -16.98 3.98 2.48
N MET A 106 -15.82 4.62 2.30
CA MET A 106 -14.67 4.08 1.55
C MET A 106 -14.07 2.84 2.21
N ALA A 107 -14.17 2.72 3.53
CA ALA A 107 -13.67 1.54 4.25
C ALA A 107 -14.41 0.27 3.84
N ALA A 108 -15.72 0.33 3.60
CA ALA A 108 -16.50 -0.83 3.17
C ALA A 108 -16.05 -1.33 1.78
N GLU A 109 -15.79 -0.42 0.85
CA GLU A 109 -15.31 -0.74 -0.49
C GLU A 109 -13.87 -1.30 -0.46
N PHE A 110 -12.99 -0.66 0.32
CA PHE A 110 -11.62 -1.10 0.50
C PHE A 110 -11.55 -2.50 1.14
N MET A 111 -12.22 -2.69 2.28
CA MET A 111 -12.29 -3.99 2.96
C MET A 111 -13.02 -5.05 2.11
N GLY A 112 -13.97 -4.62 1.29
CA GLY A 112 -14.67 -5.48 0.33
C GLY A 112 -13.76 -6.01 -0.78
N SER A 113 -12.66 -5.34 -1.07
CA SER A 113 -11.73 -5.66 -2.17
C SER A 113 -10.58 -6.57 -1.76
N ILE A 114 -10.32 -6.72 -0.45
CA ILE A 114 -9.16 -7.45 0.08
C ILE A 114 -9.55 -8.81 0.69
N ASP A 115 -8.63 -9.77 0.67
CA ASP A 115 -8.74 -10.98 1.50
C ASP A 115 -8.28 -10.67 2.93
N LEU A 116 -9.25 -10.38 3.79
CA LEU A 116 -9.02 -10.03 5.19
C LEU A 116 -8.23 -11.09 5.97
N LYS A 117 -8.20 -12.36 5.54
CA LYS A 117 -7.42 -13.41 6.20
C LYS A 117 -5.92 -13.25 6.00
N THR A 118 -5.53 -12.49 4.97
CA THR A 118 -4.14 -12.22 4.61
C THR A 118 -3.65 -10.87 5.14
N MET A 119 -4.55 -10.07 5.74
CA MET A 119 -4.22 -8.75 6.22
C MET A 119 -3.27 -8.82 7.40
N ALA A 120 -2.13 -8.16 7.28
CA ALA A 120 -1.20 -7.88 8.36
C ALA A 120 -1.06 -6.37 8.51
N MET A 121 -1.03 -5.91 9.76
CA MET A 121 -0.77 -4.52 10.11
C MET A 121 0.36 -4.50 11.12
N ASN A 122 1.47 -3.86 10.77
CA ASN A 122 2.63 -3.70 11.63
C ASN A 122 2.98 -2.24 11.78
N ARG A 123 3.46 -1.85 12.96
CA ARG A 123 3.95 -0.51 13.22
C ARG A 123 5.32 -0.55 13.86
N TYR A 124 6.17 0.35 13.42
CA TYR A 124 7.54 0.47 13.88
C TYR A 124 7.80 1.91 14.31
N THR A 125 8.48 2.10 15.43
CA THR A 125 9.02 3.42 15.79
C THR A 125 10.42 3.53 15.22
N LEU A 126 10.72 4.65 14.55
CA LEU A 126 12.06 4.93 14.06
C LEU A 126 13.03 5.03 15.24
N VAL A 127 14.24 4.49 15.07
CA VAL A 127 15.33 4.58 16.05
C VAL A 127 16.31 5.63 15.53
N ASP A 128 16.69 6.56 16.41
CA ASP A 128 17.69 7.61 16.15
C ASP A 128 19.13 7.07 16.10
#